data_AF-A0A4Q6BS04-F1
#
_entry.id   AF-A0A4Q6BS04-F1
#
_cell.length_a   1.000
_cell.length_b   1.000
_cell.length_c   1.000
_cell.angle_alpha   90.00
_cell.angle_beta   90.00
_cell.angle_gamma   90.00
#
_symmetry.space_group_name_H-M   'P 1'
#
loop_
_entity.id
_entity.type
_entity.pdbx_description
1 polymer ?
#
loop_
_entity_poly.entity_id
_entity_poly.type
_entity_poly.pdbx_seq_one_letter_code
_entity_poly.pdbx_strand_id
1 'polypeptide(L)'
;GYAVRRDYDQPLPNQSNLRYLRAAANVVIANYFVWQQNWIGGREYIFPTRDAWSKALKDGFEWDKDPIQTNFFGHPYNGSFYFTGARAAGLTFWEAVPYTLGGSLSWELFSETERPSMNDIFSTTFGGIILGEVLYRVSSQVLDDSKSGWERLGRELLGAGIAPLRGFDRLYTRSAWKDGPAPIKRRFEIALNTGLERVGTIEFNNEIPATDGEPTVDDKRNALLTAVQVDYGDWLPTHENGTLGPFDAFRFYAAANLSSRNGFQGVQIYGDGLIHGWSSFLTKDTGHDQDNNVLGFSATYDYQGISQVNLSGIGMGPSDTIVFRRSNGQSFRLGLDFQWVPILGTTSADTSDSGRDYNLAVGAAAGAHMQWDLARWGRLGFRTRHYLGAVVSGEDGTEYTQYSRLWYEIDVVPKLLGLGIAPTIVSRYGKYDNGTVFRGNFESTQFYVTLHN
;
A
#
# COMPACT_ATOMS: atom_id res chain seq x y z
N GLY A 1 -10.67 -40.23 2.18
CA GLY A 1 -10.17 -39.50 1.00
C GLY A 1 -9.76 -38.12 1.44
N TYR A 2 -8.61 -37.61 0.98
CA TYR A 2 -8.20 -36.24 1.29
C TYR A 2 -9.22 -35.27 0.70
N ALA A 3 -9.83 -34.42 1.53
CA ALA A 3 -10.75 -33.40 1.06
C ALA A 3 -10.00 -32.45 0.13
N VAL A 4 -10.46 -32.30 -1.11
CA VAL A 4 -9.91 -31.33 -2.07
C VAL A 4 -10.06 -29.94 -1.43
N ARG A 5 -8.95 -29.22 -1.28
CA ARG A 5 -8.91 -27.82 -0.84
C ARG A 5 -8.53 -26.92 -2.00
N ARG A 6 -8.88 -25.64 -1.92
CA ARG A 6 -8.59 -24.66 -2.98
C ARG A 6 -7.77 -23.50 -2.44
N ASP A 7 -6.68 -23.19 -3.13
CA ASP A 7 -5.94 -21.96 -2.89
C ASP A 7 -6.65 -20.81 -3.62
N TYR A 8 -7.02 -19.75 -2.89
CA TYR A 8 -7.70 -18.58 -3.42
C TYR A 8 -6.75 -17.51 -3.95
N ASP A 9 -5.45 -17.64 -3.65
CA ASP A 9 -4.40 -16.75 -4.16
C ASP A 9 -3.94 -17.19 -5.56
N GLN A 10 -4.20 -18.45 -5.91
CA GLN A 10 -3.86 -19.02 -7.20
C GLN A 10 -4.90 -18.70 -8.28
N PRO A 11 -4.49 -18.69 -9.56
CA PRO A 11 -5.40 -18.57 -10.70
C PRO A 11 -6.54 -19.57 -10.67
N LEU A 12 -7.64 -19.26 -11.36
CA LEU A 12 -8.78 -20.19 -11.45
C LEU A 12 -8.37 -21.49 -12.18
N PRO A 13 -8.84 -22.68 -11.75
CA PRO A 13 -8.45 -23.95 -12.36
C PRO A 13 -8.81 -24.05 -13.86
N ASN A 14 -9.90 -23.40 -14.28
CA ASN A 14 -10.30 -23.34 -15.68
C ASN A 14 -9.62 -22.14 -16.36
N GLN A 15 -8.62 -22.42 -17.18
CA GLN A 15 -7.75 -21.43 -17.85
C GLN A 15 -8.28 -21.04 -19.24
N SER A 16 -9.60 -21.01 -19.45
CA SER A 16 -10.20 -20.55 -20.72
C SER A 16 -9.75 -19.13 -21.07
N ASN A 17 -9.45 -18.89 -22.35
CA ASN A 17 -9.08 -17.56 -22.86
C ASN A 17 -10.13 -16.46 -22.59
N LEU A 18 -11.39 -16.84 -22.32
CA LEU A 18 -12.44 -15.90 -21.92
C LEU A 18 -12.09 -15.10 -20.65
N ARG A 19 -11.19 -15.60 -19.81
CA ARG A 19 -10.73 -14.88 -18.61
C ARG A 19 -10.02 -13.56 -18.92
N TYR A 20 -9.29 -13.48 -20.04
CA TYR A 20 -8.60 -12.25 -20.44
C TYR A 20 -9.59 -11.19 -20.89
N LEU A 21 -10.66 -11.60 -21.59
CA LEU A 21 -11.78 -10.71 -21.94
C LEU A 21 -12.55 -10.27 -20.70
N ARG A 22 -12.77 -11.18 -19.74
CA ARG A 22 -13.40 -10.84 -18.47
C ARG A 22 -12.56 -9.86 -17.65
N ALA A 23 -11.24 -10.05 -17.59
CA ALA A 23 -10.34 -9.10 -16.95
C ALA A 23 -10.45 -7.70 -17.59
N ALA A 24 -10.48 -7.63 -18.93
CA ALA A 24 -10.68 -6.36 -19.64
C ALA A 24 -12.04 -5.73 -19.31
N ALA A 25 -13.11 -6.53 -19.27
CA ALA A 25 -14.44 -6.06 -18.88
C ALA A 25 -14.46 -5.53 -17.43
N ASN A 26 -13.79 -6.21 -16.50
CA ASN A 26 -13.67 -5.76 -15.11
C ASN A 26 -12.92 -4.42 -15.00
N VAL A 27 -11.91 -4.16 -15.83
CA VAL A 27 -11.23 -2.85 -15.92
C VAL A 27 -12.19 -1.76 -16.41
N VAL A 28 -12.96 -2.03 -17.46
CA VAL A 28 -13.97 -1.08 -17.97
C VAL A 28 -15.03 -0.79 -16.90
N ILE A 29 -15.46 -1.80 -16.14
CA ILE A 29 -16.41 -1.64 -15.03
C ILE A 29 -15.80 -0.77 -13.92
N ALA A 30 -14.52 -0.97 -13.58
CA ALA A 30 -13.83 -0.14 -12.59
C ALA A 30 -13.79 1.33 -13.02
N ASN A 31 -13.40 1.61 -14.27
CA ASN A 31 -13.47 2.97 -14.83
C ASN A 31 -14.88 3.55 -14.80
N TYR A 32 -15.87 2.77 -15.22
CA TYR A 32 -17.25 3.22 -15.20
C TYR A 32 -17.72 3.57 -13.77
N PHE A 33 -17.30 2.81 -12.77
CA PHE A 33 -17.61 3.11 -11.38
C PHE A 33 -16.99 4.43 -10.92
N VAL A 34 -15.72 4.69 -11.24
CA VAL A 34 -15.05 5.96 -10.92
C VAL A 34 -15.67 7.13 -11.70
N TRP A 35 -16.04 6.91 -12.96
CA TRP A 35 -16.77 7.88 -13.77
C TRP A 35 -18.11 8.26 -13.12
N GLN A 36 -18.88 7.27 -12.67
CA GLN A 36 -20.15 7.49 -11.96
C GLN A 36 -19.95 8.28 -10.65
N GLN A 37 -18.89 7.99 -9.89
CA GLN A 37 -18.58 8.75 -8.66
C GLN A 37 -18.30 10.22 -8.95
N ASN A 38 -17.50 10.50 -9.97
CA ASN A 38 -17.19 11.87 -10.39
C ASN A 38 -18.41 12.59 -10.96
N TRP A 39 -19.28 11.88 -11.69
CA TRP A 39 -20.53 12.42 -12.20
C TRP A 39 -21.48 12.83 -11.08
N ILE A 40 -21.68 11.96 -10.10
CA ILE A 40 -22.48 12.27 -8.90
C ILE A 40 -21.85 13.41 -8.10
N GLY A 41 -20.52 13.48 -8.07
CA GLY A 41 -19.75 14.57 -7.46
C GLY A 41 -19.78 15.89 -8.22
N GLY A 42 -20.46 15.97 -9.39
CA GLY A 42 -20.57 17.19 -10.18
C GLY A 42 -19.24 17.64 -10.83
N ARG A 43 -18.30 16.72 -11.04
CA ARG A 43 -17.03 17.02 -11.71
C ARG A 43 -17.27 17.18 -13.21
N GLU A 44 -16.78 18.28 -13.79
CA GLU A 44 -17.00 18.58 -15.22
C GLU A 44 -15.96 17.92 -16.14
N TYR A 45 -14.77 17.57 -15.61
CA TYR A 45 -13.67 17.02 -16.39
C TYR A 45 -13.92 15.60 -16.94
N ILE A 46 -14.99 14.93 -16.50
CA ILE A 46 -15.32 13.55 -16.90
C ILE A 46 -16.21 13.44 -18.16
N PHE A 47 -16.44 14.54 -18.89
CA PHE A 47 -17.23 14.55 -20.12
C PHE A 47 -16.35 14.77 -21.34
N PRO A 48 -15.54 13.78 -21.74
CA PRO A 48 -14.58 13.93 -22.82
C PRO A 48 -15.30 14.17 -24.16
N THR A 49 -14.75 15.09 -24.95
CA THR A 49 -15.15 15.32 -26.34
C THR A 49 -14.16 14.67 -27.29
N ARG A 50 -14.52 14.53 -28.57
CA ARG A 50 -13.58 14.07 -29.60
C ARG A 50 -12.33 14.96 -29.69
N ASP A 51 -12.51 16.25 -29.45
CA ASP A 51 -11.42 17.22 -29.44
C ASP A 51 -10.49 16.98 -28.24
N ALA A 52 -11.04 16.65 -27.06
CA ALA A 52 -10.26 16.26 -25.88
C ALA A 52 -9.39 15.02 -26.17
N TRP A 53 -9.97 13.95 -26.75
CA TRP A 53 -9.20 12.76 -27.14
C TRP A 53 -8.11 13.09 -28.17
N SER A 54 -8.42 13.91 -29.18
CA SER A 54 -7.42 14.31 -30.17
C SER A 54 -6.30 15.11 -29.53
N LYS A 55 -6.60 15.95 -28.54
CA LYS A 55 -5.62 16.77 -27.84
C LYS A 55 -4.72 15.91 -26.96
N ALA A 56 -5.30 15.01 -26.16
CA ALA A 56 -4.55 14.06 -25.33
C ALA A 56 -3.53 13.24 -26.14
N LEU A 57 -3.92 12.75 -27.32
CA LEU A 57 -3.04 11.97 -28.20
C LEU A 57 -1.97 12.80 -28.92
N LYS A 58 -2.18 14.10 -29.12
CA LYS A 58 -1.25 15.00 -29.84
C LYS A 58 -0.27 15.69 -28.91
N ASP A 59 -0.77 16.18 -27.78
CA ASP A 59 -0.04 17.05 -26.87
C ASP A 59 0.81 16.26 -25.86
N GLY A 60 0.52 14.97 -25.69
CA GLY A 60 1.27 14.08 -24.80
C GLY A 60 0.92 14.26 -23.33
N PHE A 61 1.78 13.71 -22.47
CA PHE A 61 1.60 13.68 -21.02
C PHE A 61 2.13 14.95 -20.34
N GLU A 62 1.48 15.34 -19.25
CA GLU A 62 1.95 16.39 -18.34
C GLU A 62 2.02 15.91 -16.89
N TRP A 63 2.51 16.76 -15.99
CA TRP A 63 2.49 16.49 -14.56
C TRP A 63 1.22 17.12 -13.97
N ASP A 64 0.33 16.29 -13.44
CA ASP A 64 -0.97 16.71 -12.93
C ASP A 64 -0.85 17.57 -11.66
N LYS A 65 -1.82 18.44 -11.45
CA LYS A 65 -1.88 19.47 -10.41
C LYS A 65 -2.77 19.07 -9.22
N ASP A 66 -3.28 17.85 -9.17
CA ASP A 66 -4.12 17.43 -8.05
C ASP A 66 -3.35 17.38 -6.73
N PRO A 67 -4.07 17.49 -5.59
CA PRO A 67 -3.47 17.35 -4.27
C PRO A 67 -2.78 15.99 -4.09
N ILE A 68 -1.74 15.95 -3.24
CA ILE A 68 -0.96 14.74 -2.96
C ILE A 68 -1.83 13.56 -2.50
N GLN A 69 -2.96 13.82 -1.82
CA GLN A 69 -3.91 12.81 -1.39
C GLN A 69 -4.57 12.11 -2.59
N THR A 70 -4.91 12.84 -3.64
CA THR A 70 -5.47 12.25 -4.86
C THR A 70 -4.39 11.42 -5.56
N ASN A 71 -3.24 12.04 -5.84
CA ASN A 71 -2.16 11.45 -6.63
C ASN A 71 -1.49 10.24 -5.99
N PHE A 72 -1.42 10.22 -4.65
CA PHE A 72 -0.71 9.17 -3.93
C PHE A 72 -1.56 8.33 -2.99
N PHE A 73 -2.88 8.55 -2.91
CA PHE A 73 -3.80 7.61 -2.26
C PHE A 73 -4.97 7.24 -3.17
N GLY A 74 -5.64 8.24 -3.77
CA GLY A 74 -6.76 8.02 -4.70
C GLY A 74 -6.37 7.17 -5.91
N HIS A 75 -5.31 7.55 -6.61
CA HIS A 75 -4.81 6.84 -7.79
C HIS A 75 -4.36 5.40 -7.48
N PRO A 76 -3.50 5.12 -6.48
CA PRO A 76 -3.22 3.75 -6.04
C PRO A 76 -4.46 2.94 -5.68
N TYR A 77 -5.44 3.55 -4.99
CA TYR A 77 -6.69 2.87 -4.65
C TYR A 77 -7.52 2.53 -5.89
N ASN A 78 -7.63 3.43 -6.86
CA ASN A 78 -8.29 3.15 -8.14
C ASN A 78 -7.54 2.05 -8.91
N GLY A 79 -6.21 2.11 -8.98
CA GLY A 79 -5.40 1.06 -9.60
C GLY A 79 -5.62 -0.31 -8.98
N SER A 80 -5.89 -0.37 -7.67
CA SER A 80 -6.22 -1.61 -6.98
C SER A 80 -7.49 -2.27 -7.54
N PHE A 81 -8.44 -1.51 -8.09
CA PHE A 81 -9.65 -2.04 -8.73
C PHE A 81 -9.34 -2.74 -10.04
N TYR A 82 -8.48 -2.17 -10.88
CA TYR A 82 -8.04 -2.81 -12.13
C TYR A 82 -7.31 -4.12 -11.82
N PHE A 83 -6.38 -4.08 -10.87
CA PHE A 83 -5.58 -5.24 -10.50
C PHE A 83 -6.45 -6.34 -9.88
N THR A 84 -7.25 -6.03 -8.86
CA THR A 84 -8.14 -7.00 -8.21
C THR A 84 -9.20 -7.55 -9.16
N GLY A 85 -9.72 -6.72 -10.08
CA GLY A 85 -10.65 -7.15 -11.12
C GLY A 85 -10.03 -8.17 -12.09
N ALA A 86 -8.78 -7.95 -12.50
CA ALA A 86 -8.02 -8.89 -13.31
C ALA A 86 -7.70 -10.19 -12.57
N ARG A 87 -7.27 -10.11 -11.30
CA ARG A 87 -7.02 -11.29 -10.45
C ARG A 87 -8.30 -12.09 -10.19
N ALA A 88 -9.43 -11.42 -9.93
CA ALA A 88 -10.72 -12.07 -9.74
C ALA A 88 -11.21 -12.81 -11.00
N ALA A 89 -10.87 -12.30 -12.18
CA ALA A 89 -11.08 -13.00 -13.44
C ALA A 89 -10.22 -14.28 -13.60
N GLY A 90 -9.33 -14.60 -12.64
CA GLY A 90 -8.54 -15.82 -12.62
C GLY A 90 -7.20 -15.72 -13.33
N LEU A 91 -6.68 -14.51 -13.47
CA LEU A 91 -5.33 -14.24 -13.96
C LEU A 91 -4.30 -14.41 -12.83
N THR A 92 -3.07 -14.77 -13.19
CA THR A 92 -1.90 -14.70 -12.30
C THR A 92 -1.57 -13.26 -11.91
N PHE A 93 -0.69 -13.07 -10.93
CA PHE A 93 -0.14 -11.76 -10.57
C PHE A 93 0.40 -11.01 -11.80
N TRP A 94 1.28 -11.66 -12.57
CA TRP A 94 1.93 -11.05 -13.74
C TRP A 94 0.97 -10.78 -14.90
N GLU A 95 -0.02 -11.65 -15.11
CA GLU A 95 -1.06 -11.41 -16.12
C GLU A 95 -1.98 -10.24 -15.74
N ALA A 96 -2.12 -9.91 -14.45
CA ALA A 96 -2.94 -8.79 -13.98
C ALA A 96 -2.23 -7.42 -14.05
N VAL A 97 -0.90 -7.39 -14.01
CA VAL A 97 -0.08 -6.16 -14.15
C VAL A 97 -0.47 -5.31 -15.37
N PRO A 98 -0.50 -5.84 -16.62
CA PRO A 98 -0.82 -5.01 -17.80
C PRO A 98 -2.25 -4.45 -17.79
N TYR A 99 -3.19 -5.08 -17.07
CA TYR A 99 -4.56 -4.56 -16.93
C TYR A 99 -4.61 -3.33 -16.02
N THR A 100 -3.69 -3.21 -15.06
CA THR A 100 -3.60 -2.05 -14.18
C THR A 100 -3.07 -0.84 -14.95
N LEU A 101 -1.99 -1.04 -15.71
CA LEU A 101 -1.45 -0.04 -16.62
C LEU A 101 -2.48 0.35 -17.69
N GLY A 102 -3.12 -0.63 -18.33
CA GLY A 102 -4.14 -0.39 -19.35
C GLY A 102 -5.36 0.33 -18.81
N GLY A 103 -5.79 0.00 -17.58
CA GLY A 103 -6.86 0.72 -16.88
C GLY A 103 -6.51 2.19 -16.67
N SER A 104 -5.34 2.47 -16.11
CA SER A 104 -4.84 3.83 -15.92
C SER A 104 -4.74 4.59 -17.23
N LEU A 105 -4.11 4.03 -18.26
CA LEU A 105 -4.00 4.67 -19.58
C LEU A 105 -5.37 4.95 -20.19
N SER A 106 -6.32 4.02 -20.06
CA SER A 106 -7.65 4.21 -20.62
C SER A 106 -8.47 5.29 -19.88
N TRP A 107 -8.21 5.49 -18.59
CA TRP A 107 -8.78 6.58 -17.81
C TRP A 107 -8.23 7.92 -18.31
N GLU A 108 -6.91 8.10 -18.24
CA GLU A 108 -6.20 9.33 -18.62
C GLU A 108 -6.44 9.74 -20.08
N LEU A 109 -6.50 8.78 -21.01
CA LEU A 109 -6.62 9.09 -22.45
C LEU A 109 -8.07 9.28 -22.91
N PHE A 110 -9.04 8.66 -22.25
CA PHE A 110 -10.40 8.56 -22.79
C PHE A 110 -11.52 8.96 -21.84
N SER A 111 -11.26 9.10 -20.54
CA SER A 111 -12.29 9.38 -19.53
C SER A 111 -12.25 10.83 -19.04
N GLU A 112 -11.18 11.57 -19.33
CA GLU A 112 -10.97 12.94 -18.88
C GLU A 112 -10.88 13.92 -20.05
N THR A 113 -11.22 15.18 -19.78
CA THR A 113 -11.07 16.30 -20.73
C THR A 113 -9.68 16.93 -20.69
N GLU A 114 -8.95 16.66 -19.62
CA GLU A 114 -7.63 17.21 -19.34
C GLU A 114 -6.54 16.42 -20.08
N ARG A 115 -5.30 16.88 -19.99
CA ARG A 115 -4.19 16.15 -20.61
C ARG A 115 -3.80 14.98 -19.71
N PRO A 116 -3.39 13.85 -20.29
CA PRO A 116 -3.07 12.67 -19.51
C PRO A 116 -1.87 12.93 -18.60
N SER A 117 -1.95 12.46 -17.37
CA SER A 117 -0.99 12.72 -16.32
C SER A 117 0.06 11.62 -16.19
N MET A 118 1.34 12.00 -16.27
CA MET A 118 2.43 11.04 -16.15
C MET A 118 2.51 10.45 -14.73
N ASN A 119 2.42 11.29 -13.70
CA ASN A 119 2.45 10.81 -12.31
C ASN A 119 1.31 9.85 -12.00
N ASP A 120 0.14 10.04 -12.62
CA ASP A 120 -1.02 9.22 -12.32
C ASP A 120 -0.92 7.85 -12.97
N ILE A 121 -0.32 7.75 -14.16
CA ILE A 121 0.06 6.47 -14.74
C ILE A 121 0.99 5.70 -13.79
N PHE A 122 2.02 6.34 -13.25
CA PHE A 122 2.96 5.68 -12.33
C PHE A 122 2.29 5.29 -11.02
N SER A 123 1.60 6.23 -10.36
CA SER A 123 0.99 6.03 -9.04
C SER A 123 -0.15 5.02 -9.09
N THR A 124 -1.04 5.14 -10.08
CA THR A 124 -2.15 4.19 -10.29
C THR A 124 -1.63 2.81 -10.63
N THR A 125 -0.63 2.70 -11.51
CA THR A 125 -0.12 1.39 -11.93
C THR A 125 0.62 0.69 -10.80
N PHE A 126 1.70 1.29 -10.30
CA PHE A 126 2.58 0.61 -9.34
C PHE A 126 1.94 0.52 -7.96
N GLY A 127 1.32 1.61 -7.48
CA GLY A 127 0.58 1.60 -6.22
C GLY A 127 -0.62 0.66 -6.27
N GLY A 128 -1.32 0.63 -7.41
CA GLY A 128 -2.46 -0.26 -7.63
C GLY A 128 -2.12 -1.74 -7.67
N ILE A 129 -0.97 -2.12 -8.24
CA ILE A 129 -0.49 -3.51 -8.21
C ILE A 129 -0.24 -3.95 -6.76
N ILE A 130 0.48 -3.13 -5.98
CA ILE A 130 0.86 -3.45 -4.60
C ILE A 130 -0.39 -3.53 -3.72
N LEU A 131 -1.18 -2.46 -3.69
CA LEU A 131 -2.40 -2.40 -2.89
C LEU A 131 -3.42 -3.44 -3.34
N GLY A 132 -3.57 -3.63 -4.66
CA GLY A 132 -4.49 -4.60 -5.24
C GLY A 132 -4.17 -6.04 -4.85
N GLU A 133 -2.90 -6.46 -4.91
CA GLU A 133 -2.53 -7.83 -4.49
C GLU A 133 -2.70 -8.03 -2.97
N VAL A 134 -2.38 -7.02 -2.16
CA VAL A 134 -2.66 -7.04 -0.70
C VAL A 134 -4.15 -7.24 -0.45
N LEU A 135 -5.01 -6.37 -1.01
CA LEU A 135 -6.46 -6.46 -0.82
C LEU A 135 -7.02 -7.78 -1.35
N TYR A 136 -6.52 -8.27 -2.49
CA TYR A 136 -6.92 -9.56 -3.05
C TYR A 136 -6.59 -10.70 -2.06
N ARG A 137 -5.35 -10.78 -1.57
CA ARG A 137 -4.91 -11.86 -0.65
C ARG A 137 -5.56 -11.78 0.72
N VAL A 138 -5.77 -10.58 1.28
CA VAL A 138 -6.52 -10.42 2.53
C VAL A 138 -7.97 -10.90 2.34
N SER A 139 -8.62 -10.55 1.22
CA SER A 139 -9.96 -11.03 0.88
C SER A 139 -9.99 -12.58 0.74
N SER A 140 -8.94 -13.22 0.19
CA SER A 140 -8.82 -14.68 0.12
C SER A 140 -8.88 -15.33 1.52
N GLN A 141 -8.30 -14.70 2.54
CA GLN A 141 -8.31 -15.24 3.91
C GLN A 141 -9.68 -15.15 4.58
N VAL A 142 -10.57 -14.30 4.10
CA VAL A 142 -11.95 -14.19 4.60
C VAL A 142 -12.89 -15.19 3.92
N LEU A 143 -12.80 -15.32 2.60
CA LEU A 143 -13.70 -16.14 1.78
C LEU A 143 -13.59 -17.65 2.08
N ASP A 144 -14.71 -18.36 1.94
CA ASP A 144 -14.78 -19.82 2.11
C ASP A 144 -16.01 -20.41 1.37
N ASP A 145 -15.79 -21.08 0.24
CA ASP A 145 -16.79 -21.71 -0.64
C ASP A 145 -17.40 -22.99 -0.03
N SER A 146 -16.84 -23.52 1.05
CA SER A 146 -17.41 -24.68 1.76
C SER A 146 -18.51 -24.31 2.76
N LYS A 147 -18.72 -23.01 2.99
CA LYS A 147 -19.72 -22.48 3.91
C LYS A 147 -21.01 -22.12 3.18
N SER A 148 -22.11 -22.12 3.92
CA SER A 148 -23.44 -21.75 3.43
C SER A 148 -24.18 -20.82 4.41
N GLY A 149 -25.36 -20.33 4.02
CA GLY A 149 -26.23 -19.49 4.86
C GLY A 149 -25.60 -18.16 5.28
N TRP A 150 -25.90 -17.72 6.51
CA TRP A 150 -25.43 -16.43 7.04
C TRP A 150 -23.90 -16.36 7.22
N GLU A 151 -23.23 -17.49 7.50
CA GLU A 151 -21.76 -17.52 7.58
C GLU A 151 -21.15 -17.19 6.21
N ARG A 152 -21.67 -17.81 5.13
CA ARG A 152 -21.23 -17.52 3.77
C ARG A 152 -21.49 -16.06 3.38
N LEU A 153 -22.68 -15.56 3.66
CA LEU A 153 -23.03 -14.16 3.34
C LEU A 153 -22.10 -13.17 4.06
N GLY A 154 -21.84 -13.36 5.35
CA GLY A 154 -20.93 -12.49 6.11
C GLY A 154 -19.51 -12.49 5.55
N ARG A 155 -18.99 -13.65 5.13
CA ARG A 155 -17.67 -13.77 4.49
C ARG A 155 -17.61 -13.09 3.12
N GLU A 156 -18.66 -13.24 2.30
CA GLU A 156 -18.74 -12.56 1.00
C GLU A 156 -18.83 -11.05 1.16
N LEU A 157 -19.63 -10.56 2.12
CA LEU A 157 -19.75 -9.12 2.40
C LEU A 157 -18.43 -8.53 2.92
N LEU A 158 -17.77 -9.21 3.88
CA LEU A 158 -16.47 -8.76 4.39
C LEU A 158 -15.39 -8.84 3.30
N GLY A 159 -15.37 -9.92 2.50
CA GLY A 159 -14.45 -10.06 1.37
C GLY A 159 -14.64 -8.99 0.30
N ALA A 160 -15.89 -8.60 0.03
CA ALA A 160 -16.24 -7.50 -0.89
C ALA A 160 -15.89 -6.12 -0.30
N GLY A 161 -16.03 -5.92 1.01
CA GLY A 161 -15.57 -4.69 1.67
C GLY A 161 -14.06 -4.49 1.57
N ILE A 162 -13.29 -5.58 1.62
CA ILE A 162 -11.82 -5.55 1.48
C ILE A 162 -11.39 -5.39 0.02
N ALA A 163 -11.97 -6.16 -0.90
CA ALA A 163 -11.66 -6.13 -2.32
C ALA A 163 -12.95 -5.97 -3.16
N PRO A 164 -13.43 -4.72 -3.37
CA PRO A 164 -14.73 -4.45 -3.99
C PRO A 164 -14.92 -5.08 -5.37
N LEU A 165 -13.95 -4.93 -6.27
CA LEU A 165 -14.04 -5.50 -7.62
C LEU A 165 -14.01 -7.03 -7.62
N ARG A 166 -13.35 -7.65 -6.64
CA ARG A 166 -13.42 -9.11 -6.45
C ARG A 166 -14.80 -9.53 -5.96
N GLY A 167 -15.38 -8.79 -5.01
CA GLY A 167 -16.75 -9.03 -4.54
C GLY A 167 -17.78 -8.91 -5.67
N PHE A 168 -17.66 -7.87 -6.48
CA PHE A 168 -18.50 -7.67 -7.67
C PHE A 168 -18.34 -8.81 -8.69
N ASP A 169 -17.10 -9.22 -8.99
CA ASP A 169 -16.82 -10.37 -9.86
C ASP A 169 -17.51 -11.64 -9.37
N ARG A 170 -17.39 -11.95 -8.08
CA ARG A 170 -18.03 -13.12 -7.48
C ARG A 170 -19.54 -13.05 -7.52
N LEU A 171 -20.13 -11.86 -7.40
CA LEU A 171 -21.56 -11.63 -7.48
C LEU A 171 -22.09 -11.92 -8.89
N TYR A 172 -21.56 -11.27 -9.93
CA TYR A 172 -22.10 -11.42 -11.29
C TYR A 172 -21.74 -12.77 -11.92
N THR A 173 -20.59 -13.36 -11.57
CA THR A 173 -20.22 -14.72 -12.00
C THR A 173 -20.97 -15.81 -11.23
N ARG A 174 -21.76 -15.42 -10.22
CA ARG A 174 -22.46 -16.29 -9.27
C ARG A 174 -21.56 -17.18 -8.41
N SER A 175 -20.24 -16.92 -8.40
CA SER A 175 -19.28 -17.65 -7.56
C SER A 175 -19.56 -17.46 -6.07
N ALA A 176 -20.13 -16.32 -5.67
CA ALA A 176 -20.54 -16.08 -4.29
C ALA A 176 -21.59 -17.09 -3.77
N TRP A 177 -22.39 -17.67 -4.69
CA TRP A 177 -23.50 -18.57 -4.37
C TRP A 177 -23.21 -20.04 -4.67
N LYS A 178 -22.05 -20.34 -5.27
CA LYS A 178 -21.70 -21.69 -5.71
C LYS A 178 -20.88 -22.39 -4.63
N ASP A 179 -21.35 -23.56 -4.21
CA ASP A 179 -20.62 -24.42 -3.28
C ASP A 179 -19.28 -24.86 -3.88
N GLY A 180 -18.27 -24.97 -3.02
CA GLY A 180 -16.93 -25.35 -3.41
C GLY A 180 -16.11 -25.95 -2.27
N PRO A 181 -14.88 -26.37 -2.57
CA PRO A 181 -13.95 -26.89 -1.58
C PRO A 181 -13.55 -25.83 -0.54
N ALA A 182 -13.17 -26.29 0.65
CA ALA A 182 -12.62 -25.44 1.69
C ALA A 182 -11.31 -24.77 1.24
N PRO A 183 -11.05 -23.52 1.65
CA PRO A 183 -9.86 -22.79 1.26
C PRO A 183 -8.59 -23.33 1.94
N ILE A 184 -7.46 -23.19 1.27
CA ILE A 184 -6.14 -23.26 1.91
C ILE A 184 -5.88 -21.89 2.55
N LYS A 185 -5.73 -21.85 3.88
CA LYS A 185 -5.38 -20.63 4.61
C LYS A 185 -3.88 -20.49 4.72
N ARG A 186 -3.40 -19.25 4.63
CA ARG A 186 -1.98 -18.90 4.82
C ARG A 186 -1.75 -18.46 6.27
N ARG A 187 -0.48 -18.41 6.70
CA ARG A 187 -0.15 -17.69 7.93
C ARG A 187 -0.60 -16.25 7.73
N PHE A 188 -1.50 -15.80 8.60
CA PHE A 188 -2.17 -14.53 8.46
C PHE A 188 -2.45 -13.99 9.85
N GLU A 189 -1.84 -12.85 10.12
CA GLU A 189 -2.07 -12.10 11.35
C GLU A 189 -2.62 -10.73 11.00
N ILE A 190 -3.72 -10.35 11.66
CA ILE A 190 -4.32 -9.03 11.57
C ILE A 190 -4.48 -8.44 12.97
N ALA A 191 -4.03 -7.20 13.11
CA ALA A 191 -4.12 -6.43 14.34
C ALA A 191 -4.90 -5.14 14.06
N LEU A 192 -5.90 -4.85 14.89
CA LEU A 192 -6.62 -3.59 14.90
C LEU A 192 -6.10 -2.74 16.06
N ASN A 193 -5.40 -1.66 15.73
CA ASN A 193 -4.78 -0.76 16.69
C ASN A 193 -5.63 0.51 16.78
N THR A 194 -6.04 0.95 17.96
CA THR A 194 -6.71 2.23 18.14
C THR A 194 -6.11 2.99 19.31
N GLY A 195 -5.81 4.27 19.11
CA GLY A 195 -5.00 5.00 20.06
C GLY A 195 -4.89 6.50 19.84
N LEU A 196 -4.35 7.18 20.85
CA LEU A 196 -4.04 8.59 20.78
C LEU A 196 -2.62 8.77 20.23
N GLU A 197 -2.50 9.60 19.21
CA GLU A 197 -1.22 10.02 18.65
C GLU A 197 -0.99 11.50 18.96
N ARG A 198 0.21 11.80 19.46
CA ARG A 198 0.68 13.17 19.64
C ARG A 198 1.71 13.48 18.56
N VAL A 199 1.46 14.51 17.76
CA VAL A 199 2.33 14.98 16.68
C VAL A 199 2.98 16.30 17.09
N GLY A 200 4.25 16.50 16.76
CA GLY A 200 4.96 17.74 17.00
C GLY A 200 6.12 17.97 16.02
N THR A 201 6.60 19.22 15.99
CA THR A 201 7.79 19.65 15.27
C THR A 201 8.97 19.68 16.24
N ILE A 202 10.10 19.09 15.86
CA ILE A 202 11.36 19.17 16.61
C ILE A 202 12.17 20.37 16.14
N GLU A 203 12.36 20.48 14.82
CA GLU A 203 13.16 21.52 14.18
C GLU A 203 12.48 21.87 12.86
N PHE A 204 12.28 23.16 12.59
CA PHE A 204 11.81 23.62 11.30
C PHE A 204 12.58 24.89 10.95
N ASN A 205 13.37 24.82 9.88
CA ASN A 205 14.02 25.98 9.32
C ASN A 205 13.57 26.12 7.86
N ASN A 206 12.85 27.20 7.59
CA ASN A 206 12.54 27.65 6.26
C ASN A 206 13.12 29.06 6.13
N GLU A 207 13.94 29.31 5.11
CA GLU A 207 14.47 30.66 4.84
C GLU A 207 13.36 31.62 4.38
N ILE A 208 12.17 31.10 4.10
CA ILE A 208 10.95 31.84 3.80
C ILE A 208 10.13 32.00 5.10
N PRO A 209 9.64 33.21 5.45
CA PRO A 209 8.78 33.42 6.61
C PRO A 209 7.58 32.49 6.57
N ALA A 210 7.28 31.82 7.69
CA ALA A 210 6.10 30.98 7.83
C ALA A 210 4.85 31.78 7.40
N THR A 211 4.22 31.36 6.32
CA THR A 211 2.88 31.82 5.92
C THR A 211 1.84 31.21 6.87
N ASP A 212 0.68 31.85 7.00
CA ASP A 212 -0.42 31.34 7.83
C ASP A 212 -0.76 29.89 7.42
N GLY A 213 -0.45 28.93 8.28
CA GLY A 213 -0.70 27.49 8.06
C GLY A 213 0.53 26.59 8.06
N GLU A 214 1.75 27.14 7.96
CA GLU A 214 2.99 26.36 8.07
C GLU A 214 3.25 25.89 9.52
N PRO A 215 3.82 24.68 9.72
CA PRO A 215 4.03 24.14 11.05
C PRO A 215 5.06 24.96 11.83
N THR A 216 4.71 25.38 13.03
CA THR A 216 5.64 26.03 13.97
C THR A 216 6.13 25.04 15.00
N VAL A 217 7.28 25.31 15.63
CA VAL A 217 7.83 24.46 16.71
C VAL A 217 6.85 24.27 17.87
N ASP A 218 5.90 25.20 18.04
CA ASP A 218 4.85 25.13 19.05
C ASP A 218 3.60 24.35 18.61
N ASP A 219 3.48 23.95 17.34
CA ASP A 219 2.32 23.24 16.80
C ASP A 219 2.32 21.77 17.25
N LYS A 220 1.61 21.51 18.34
CA LYS A 220 1.36 20.17 18.88
C LYS A 220 -0.09 19.78 18.63
N ARG A 221 -0.29 18.66 17.94
CA ARG A 221 -1.62 18.15 17.61
C ARG A 221 -1.84 16.78 18.23
N ASN A 222 -3.07 16.52 18.67
CA ASN A 222 -3.50 15.19 19.07
C ASN A 222 -4.43 14.63 17.99
N ALA A 223 -4.25 13.36 17.66
CA ALA A 223 -5.07 12.64 16.72
C ALA A 223 -5.58 11.34 17.35
N LEU A 224 -6.81 10.96 17.04
CA LEU A 224 -7.31 9.61 17.29
C LEU A 224 -7.00 8.74 16.08
N LEU A 225 -5.96 7.91 16.17
CA LEU A 225 -5.52 7.07 15.08
C LEU A 225 -6.04 5.64 15.24
N THR A 226 -6.72 5.14 14.22
CA THR A 226 -7.08 3.72 14.12
C THR A 226 -6.38 3.09 12.93
N ALA A 227 -5.73 1.96 13.13
CA ALA A 227 -4.92 1.27 12.15
C ALA A 227 -5.26 -0.22 12.05
N VAL A 228 -5.16 -0.74 10.84
CA VAL A 228 -5.12 -2.17 10.56
C VAL A 228 -3.70 -2.52 10.16
N GLN A 229 -3.14 -3.52 10.81
CA GLN A 229 -1.84 -4.10 10.48
C GLN A 229 -2.04 -5.56 10.05
N VAL A 230 -1.35 -5.96 8.99
CA VAL A 230 -1.37 -7.31 8.44
C VAL A 230 0.06 -7.83 8.27
N ASP A 231 0.35 -9.01 8.78
CA ASP A 231 1.53 -9.83 8.42
C ASP A 231 1.03 -11.09 7.70
N TYR A 232 1.36 -11.20 6.42
CA TYR A 232 0.91 -12.27 5.54
C TYR A 232 2.07 -13.18 5.16
N GLY A 233 1.83 -14.48 5.20
CA GLY A 233 2.80 -15.50 4.85
C GLY A 233 3.75 -15.86 5.99
N ASP A 234 4.51 -16.92 5.79
CA ASP A 234 5.48 -17.44 6.74
C ASP A 234 6.93 -17.28 6.29
N TRP A 235 7.17 -16.56 5.17
CA TRP A 235 8.49 -16.35 4.56
C TRP A 235 9.26 -17.66 4.24
N LEU A 236 8.59 -18.81 4.29
CA LEU A 236 9.14 -20.09 3.85
C LEU A 236 8.85 -20.28 2.35
N PRO A 237 9.69 -21.05 1.63
CA PRO A 237 9.46 -21.29 0.21
C PRO A 237 8.12 -21.98 -0.02
N THR A 238 7.32 -21.41 -0.93
CA THR A 238 5.99 -21.91 -1.32
C THR A 238 6.05 -22.83 -2.52
N HIS A 239 7.19 -22.85 -3.22
CA HIS A 239 7.45 -23.67 -4.40
C HIS A 239 8.55 -24.72 -4.13
N GLU A 240 8.46 -25.87 -4.81
CA GLU A 240 9.38 -27.02 -4.63
C GLU A 240 10.84 -26.69 -4.94
N ASN A 241 11.10 -25.70 -5.80
CA ASN A 241 12.43 -25.22 -6.15
C ASN A 241 13.04 -24.26 -5.12
N GLY A 242 12.40 -24.08 -3.95
CA GLY A 242 12.92 -23.23 -2.89
C GLY A 242 12.66 -21.73 -3.08
N THR A 243 11.68 -21.36 -3.92
CA THR A 243 11.33 -19.95 -4.17
C THR A 243 10.03 -19.52 -3.51
N LEU A 244 9.86 -18.21 -3.40
CA LEU A 244 8.60 -17.54 -3.05
C LEU A 244 8.12 -16.71 -4.25
N GLY A 245 6.81 -16.74 -4.50
CA GLY A 245 6.16 -15.96 -5.54
C GLY A 245 5.76 -14.55 -5.10
N PRO A 246 5.15 -13.77 -6.02
CA PRO A 246 4.70 -12.41 -5.73
C PRO A 246 3.69 -12.38 -4.58
N PHE A 247 4.00 -11.63 -3.53
CA PHE A 247 3.20 -11.41 -2.33
C PHE A 247 2.87 -12.68 -1.56
N ASP A 248 3.67 -13.74 -1.72
CA ASP A 248 3.61 -14.90 -0.82
C ASP A 248 3.99 -14.55 0.62
N ALA A 249 4.75 -13.47 0.79
CA ALA A 249 4.91 -12.78 2.05
C ALA A 249 4.83 -11.25 1.86
N PHE A 250 4.07 -10.58 2.72
CA PHE A 250 3.98 -9.13 2.74
C PHE A 250 3.59 -8.61 4.12
N ARG A 251 3.87 -7.33 4.37
CA ARG A 251 3.34 -6.59 5.50
C ARG A 251 2.62 -5.36 5.02
N PHE A 252 1.54 -5.04 5.69
CA PHE A 252 0.72 -3.90 5.36
C PHE A 252 0.23 -3.22 6.63
N TYR A 253 0.39 -1.91 6.70
CA TYR A 253 -0.16 -1.07 7.74
C TYR A 253 -0.97 0.02 7.06
N ALA A 254 -2.23 0.18 7.46
CA ALA A 254 -3.06 1.30 7.02
C ALA A 254 -3.74 1.92 8.23
N ALA A 255 -3.67 3.23 8.35
CA ALA A 255 -4.25 3.96 9.47
C ALA A 255 -4.99 5.21 9.02
N ALA A 256 -6.00 5.59 9.78
CA ALA A 256 -6.81 6.78 9.56
C ALA A 256 -7.02 7.54 10.86
N ASN A 257 -6.82 8.85 10.79
CA ASN A 257 -7.16 9.79 11.85
C ASN A 257 -8.68 10.02 11.89
N LEU A 258 -9.35 9.39 12.84
CA LEU A 258 -10.80 9.49 13.03
C LEU A 258 -11.26 10.84 13.62
N SER A 259 -10.32 11.65 14.11
CA SER A 259 -10.60 13.00 14.63
C SER A 259 -10.46 14.11 13.57
N SER A 260 -9.97 13.78 12.37
CA SER A 260 -9.81 14.75 11.29
C SER A 260 -11.17 15.21 10.74
N ARG A 261 -11.36 16.52 10.62
CA ARG A 261 -12.53 17.12 9.94
C ARG A 261 -12.35 17.24 8.43
N ASN A 262 -11.13 17.03 7.93
CA ASN A 262 -10.74 17.29 6.54
C ASN A 262 -10.54 15.99 5.74
N GLY A 263 -11.46 15.02 5.86
CA GLY A 263 -11.46 13.80 5.04
C GLY A 263 -10.16 13.00 5.10
N PHE A 264 -9.55 12.69 3.95
CA PHE A 264 -8.32 11.91 3.80
C PHE A 264 -7.05 12.57 4.39
N GLN A 265 -7.15 13.79 4.95
CA GLN A 265 -6.09 14.37 5.74
C GLN A 265 -5.94 13.56 7.04
N GLY A 266 -4.85 12.80 7.14
CA GLY A 266 -4.58 11.91 8.26
C GLY A 266 -4.66 10.41 7.96
N VAL A 267 -4.43 10.00 6.71
CA VAL A 267 -4.22 8.59 6.36
C VAL A 267 -2.72 8.24 6.37
N GLN A 268 -2.39 7.03 6.80
CA GLN A 268 -1.06 6.43 6.63
C GLN A 268 -1.22 5.08 5.94
N ILE A 269 -0.34 4.77 5.00
CA ILE A 269 -0.19 3.45 4.42
C ILE A 269 1.30 3.12 4.39
N TYR A 270 1.66 1.93 4.84
CA TYR A 270 2.97 1.36 4.60
C TYR A 270 2.83 -0.10 4.17
N GLY A 271 3.20 -0.38 2.93
CA GLY A 271 3.19 -1.72 2.36
C GLY A 271 4.60 -2.15 1.97
N ASP A 272 4.97 -3.39 2.32
CA ASP A 272 6.12 -4.08 1.73
C ASP A 272 5.68 -5.47 1.27
N GLY A 273 5.92 -5.80 0.00
CA GLY A 273 5.59 -7.11 -0.55
C GLY A 273 6.75 -7.69 -1.33
N LEU A 274 7.01 -8.99 -1.16
CA LEU A 274 7.97 -9.71 -1.99
C LEU A 274 7.42 -9.83 -3.42
N ILE A 275 8.20 -9.53 -4.44
CA ILE A 275 7.86 -9.80 -5.85
C ILE A 275 8.31 -11.21 -6.22
N HIS A 276 9.53 -11.57 -5.80
CA HIS A 276 10.11 -12.89 -5.99
C HIS A 276 11.26 -13.07 -5.01
N GLY A 277 11.45 -14.28 -4.47
CA GLY A 277 12.56 -14.56 -3.57
C GLY A 277 13.10 -15.98 -3.67
N TRP A 278 14.39 -16.11 -3.40
CA TRP A 278 15.12 -17.37 -3.29
C TRP A 278 15.42 -17.63 -1.81
N SER A 279 14.89 -18.73 -1.29
CA SER A 279 15.08 -19.08 0.12
C SER A 279 16.31 -19.97 0.31
N SER A 280 17.16 -19.60 1.25
CA SER A 280 18.28 -20.41 1.74
C SER A 280 18.06 -20.75 3.21
N PHE A 281 17.98 -22.04 3.54
CA PHE A 281 17.84 -22.47 4.94
C PHE A 281 19.16 -22.29 5.69
N LEU A 282 19.07 -21.71 6.89
CA LEU A 282 20.22 -21.46 7.77
C LEU A 282 20.41 -22.59 8.79
N THR A 283 19.36 -23.37 9.04
CA THR A 283 19.34 -24.52 9.95
C THR A 283 19.13 -25.83 9.18
N LYS A 284 19.58 -26.94 9.76
CA LYS A 284 19.33 -28.30 9.23
C LYS A 284 17.99 -28.89 9.65
N ASP A 285 17.30 -28.24 10.59
CA ASP A 285 15.97 -28.65 11.06
C ASP A 285 14.97 -28.64 9.91
N THR A 286 13.84 -29.34 10.04
CA THR A 286 12.76 -29.39 9.03
C THR A 286 11.44 -28.94 9.62
N GLY A 287 10.61 -28.27 8.82
CA GLY A 287 9.29 -27.79 9.23
C GLY A 287 9.20 -26.28 9.46
N HIS A 288 8.14 -25.84 10.13
CA HIS A 288 7.78 -24.42 10.26
C HIS A 288 8.76 -23.57 11.07
N ASP A 289 9.59 -24.20 11.91
CA ASP A 289 10.58 -23.52 12.75
C ASP A 289 11.95 -23.38 12.07
N GLN A 290 12.04 -23.68 10.76
CA GLN A 290 13.27 -23.52 10.01
C GLN A 290 13.70 -22.05 9.91
N ASP A 291 14.95 -21.76 10.24
CA ASP A 291 15.56 -20.46 9.99
C ASP A 291 15.90 -20.35 8.51
N ASN A 292 15.64 -19.19 7.92
CA ASN A 292 15.93 -18.99 6.51
C ASN A 292 16.27 -17.54 6.18
N ASN A 293 17.03 -17.40 5.10
CA ASN A 293 17.31 -16.14 4.42
C ASN A 293 16.54 -16.13 3.08
N VAL A 294 15.95 -14.99 2.73
CA VAL A 294 15.24 -14.78 1.48
C VAL A 294 15.83 -13.56 0.77
N LEU A 295 16.73 -13.83 -0.17
CA LEU A 295 17.21 -12.83 -1.12
C LEU A 295 16.20 -12.71 -2.26
N GLY A 296 15.84 -11.51 -2.67
CA GLY A 296 14.80 -11.33 -3.68
C GLY A 296 14.63 -9.91 -4.18
N PHE A 297 13.50 -9.68 -4.83
CA PHE A 297 12.99 -8.37 -5.20
C PHE A 297 11.72 -8.08 -4.43
N SER A 298 11.53 -6.85 -3.99
CA SER A 298 10.34 -6.38 -3.29
C SER A 298 9.78 -5.11 -3.92
N ALA A 299 8.52 -4.84 -3.61
CA ALA A 299 7.82 -3.60 -3.91
C ALA A 299 7.36 -2.93 -2.61
N THR A 300 7.39 -1.61 -2.57
CA THR A 300 6.90 -0.82 -1.44
C THR A 300 5.95 0.27 -1.90
N TYR A 301 4.99 0.57 -1.05
CA TYR A 301 4.11 1.70 -1.20
C TYR A 301 3.91 2.33 0.17
N ASP A 302 4.47 3.52 0.33
CA ASP A 302 4.35 4.32 1.54
C ASP A 302 3.60 5.60 1.23
N TYR A 303 2.63 5.93 2.08
CA TYR A 303 1.90 7.19 2.09
C TYR A 303 1.79 7.66 3.54
N GLN A 304 2.31 8.83 3.84
CA GLN A 304 2.32 9.44 5.16
C GLN A 304 1.54 10.74 5.09
N GLY A 305 0.35 10.78 5.71
CA GLY A 305 -0.52 11.96 5.71
C GLY A 305 -0.91 12.50 7.08
N ILE A 306 -0.33 11.98 8.17
CA ILE A 306 -0.66 12.39 9.56
C ILE A 306 0.39 13.34 10.17
N SER A 307 1.63 13.30 9.69
CA SER A 307 2.65 14.26 10.11
C SER A 307 2.45 15.62 9.45
N GLN A 308 3.18 16.61 9.95
CA GLN A 308 3.25 17.95 9.37
C GLN A 308 3.86 17.99 7.95
N VAL A 309 4.51 16.90 7.53
CA VAL A 309 4.96 16.68 6.15
C VAL A 309 4.20 15.50 5.58
N ASN A 310 3.61 15.68 4.40
CA ASN A 310 3.11 14.56 3.62
C ASN A 310 4.23 14.03 2.72
N LEU A 311 4.35 12.70 2.71
CA LEU A 311 5.32 11.98 1.91
C LEU A 311 4.62 10.78 1.30
N SER A 312 4.89 10.51 0.03
CA SER A 312 4.52 9.23 -0.55
C SER A 312 5.55 8.75 -1.55
N GLY A 313 5.88 7.47 -1.52
CA GLY A 313 6.82 6.87 -2.43
C GLY A 313 6.39 5.46 -2.80
N ILE A 314 6.54 5.13 -4.09
CA ILE A 314 6.37 3.77 -4.59
C ILE A 314 7.73 3.29 -5.06
N GLY A 315 8.21 2.18 -4.49
CA GLY A 315 9.54 1.66 -4.75
C GLY A 315 9.54 0.21 -5.19
N MET A 316 10.56 -0.18 -5.96
CA MET A 316 10.83 -1.59 -6.26
C MET A 316 12.32 -1.84 -6.40
N GLY A 317 12.79 -2.98 -5.93
CA GLY A 317 14.21 -3.31 -6.03
C GLY A 317 14.63 -4.52 -5.20
N PRO A 318 15.94 -4.82 -5.16
CA PRO A 318 16.46 -5.91 -4.36
C PRO A 318 16.14 -5.74 -2.87
N SER A 319 15.86 -6.86 -2.23
CA SER A 319 15.69 -6.96 -0.78
C SER A 319 16.25 -8.27 -0.27
N ASP A 320 16.68 -8.27 0.98
CA ASP A 320 17.06 -9.46 1.71
C ASP A 320 16.31 -9.51 3.03
N THR A 321 15.81 -10.68 3.41
CA THR A 321 15.10 -10.88 4.69
C THR A 321 15.56 -12.16 5.36
N ILE A 322 16.06 -12.04 6.57
CA ILE A 322 16.45 -13.16 7.43
C ILE A 322 15.38 -13.35 8.49
N VAL A 323 14.97 -14.60 8.68
CA VAL A 323 14.02 -14.98 9.72
C VAL A 323 14.63 -16.09 10.58
N PHE A 324 14.72 -15.82 11.88
CA PHE A 324 15.05 -16.79 12.92
C PHE A 324 13.80 -17.15 13.70
N ARG A 325 13.55 -18.43 13.91
CA ARG A 325 12.40 -18.99 14.63
C ARG A 325 12.94 -19.89 15.74
N ARG A 326 12.38 -19.75 16.95
CA ARG A 326 12.77 -20.53 18.12
C ARG A 326 11.59 -21.36 18.60
N SER A 327 11.88 -22.58 19.05
CA SER A 327 10.86 -23.53 19.55
C SER A 327 10.06 -23.04 20.76
N ASN A 328 10.55 -22.02 21.47
CA ASN A 328 9.86 -21.38 22.59
C ASN A 328 8.82 -20.31 22.14
N GLY A 329 8.54 -20.21 20.84
CA GLY A 329 7.59 -19.26 20.28
C GLY A 329 8.17 -17.86 20.03
N GLN A 330 9.49 -17.67 20.17
CA GLN A 330 10.14 -16.43 19.76
C GLN A 330 10.47 -16.46 18.27
N SER A 331 10.37 -15.30 17.62
CA SER A 331 10.76 -15.13 16.23
C SER A 331 11.44 -13.79 16.04
N PHE A 332 12.45 -13.73 15.19
CA PHE A 332 13.14 -12.49 14.83
C PHE A 332 13.24 -12.41 13.31
N ARG A 333 12.71 -11.33 12.73
CA ARG A 333 12.80 -10.99 11.31
C ARG A 333 13.58 -9.70 11.17
N LEU A 334 14.57 -9.71 10.29
CA LEU A 334 15.29 -8.52 9.84
C LEU A 334 15.28 -8.52 8.32
N GLY A 335 14.92 -7.40 7.70
CA GLY A 335 15.12 -7.24 6.27
C GLY A 335 15.59 -5.86 5.89
N LEU A 336 16.26 -5.82 4.75
CA LEU A 336 16.88 -4.64 4.15
C LEU A 336 16.43 -4.57 2.69
N ASP A 337 16.17 -3.37 2.20
CA ASP A 337 15.80 -3.14 0.81
C ASP A 337 16.53 -1.92 0.23
N PHE A 338 16.86 -1.99 -1.06
CA PHE A 338 17.33 -0.86 -1.85
C PHE A 338 16.49 -0.80 -3.12
N GLN A 339 15.86 0.33 -3.38
CA GLN A 339 14.77 0.42 -4.34
C GLN A 339 14.94 1.60 -5.27
N TRP A 340 14.57 1.39 -6.53
CA TRP A 340 14.27 2.47 -7.45
C TRP A 340 12.87 3.01 -7.14
N VAL A 341 12.73 4.33 -7.14
CA VAL A 341 11.50 5.06 -6.84
C VAL A 341 11.08 5.82 -8.10
N PRO A 342 10.19 5.25 -8.94
CA PRO A 342 9.66 5.90 -10.14
C PRO A 342 8.92 7.20 -9.86
N ILE A 343 8.33 7.33 -8.67
CA ILE A 343 7.52 8.47 -8.31
C ILE A 343 7.54 8.66 -6.78
N LEU A 344 7.83 9.89 -6.38
CA LEU A 344 7.91 10.36 -5.00
C LEU A 344 7.16 11.69 -4.92
N GLY A 345 6.31 11.85 -3.92
CA GLY A 345 5.63 13.10 -3.60
C GLY A 345 6.05 13.58 -2.22
N THR A 346 6.51 14.82 -2.10
CA THR A 346 6.84 15.43 -0.81
C THR A 346 6.28 16.85 -0.71
N THR A 347 5.47 17.14 0.32
CA THR A 347 4.92 18.50 0.56
C THR A 347 6.01 19.56 0.49
N SER A 348 5.81 20.65 -0.24
CA SER A 348 6.78 21.73 -0.43
C SER A 348 6.10 23.09 -0.38
N ALA A 349 6.66 24.02 0.41
CA ALA A 349 6.17 25.39 0.55
C ALA A 349 6.41 26.27 -0.70
N ASP A 350 7.27 25.82 -1.61
CA ASP A 350 7.72 26.55 -2.79
C ASP A 350 7.32 25.77 -4.04
N THR A 351 6.12 26.04 -4.54
CA THR A 351 5.47 25.28 -5.63
C THR A 351 4.59 26.16 -6.53
N SER A 352 4.73 27.50 -6.43
CA SER A 352 3.83 28.49 -7.04
C SER A 352 3.61 28.30 -8.54
N ASP A 353 4.62 27.81 -9.25
CA ASP A 353 4.58 27.64 -10.70
C ASP A 353 3.91 26.33 -11.13
N SER A 354 3.84 25.34 -10.24
CA SER A 354 3.24 24.03 -10.48
C SER A 354 1.74 23.96 -10.15
N GLY A 355 1.25 24.86 -9.29
CA GLY A 355 -0.13 24.85 -8.80
C GLY A 355 -0.43 23.77 -7.75
N ARG A 356 0.58 23.08 -7.23
CA ARG A 356 0.49 22.07 -6.15
C ARG A 356 1.07 22.63 -4.86
N ASP A 357 0.96 21.87 -3.76
CA ASP A 357 1.62 22.10 -2.47
C ASP A 357 2.72 21.06 -2.18
N TYR A 358 3.21 20.36 -3.22
CA TYR A 358 4.22 19.31 -3.12
C TYR A 358 5.04 19.15 -4.40
N ASN A 359 6.26 18.64 -4.25
CA ASN A 359 7.15 18.30 -5.35
C ASN A 359 6.96 16.85 -5.80
N LEU A 360 7.00 16.62 -7.10
CA LEU A 360 7.14 15.30 -7.71
C LEU A 360 8.61 15.04 -7.99
N ALA A 361 9.11 13.89 -7.54
CA ALA A 361 10.49 13.49 -7.70
C ALA A 361 10.60 12.03 -8.15
N VAL A 362 11.77 11.69 -8.69
CA VAL A 362 12.18 10.32 -8.99
C VAL A 362 13.51 10.05 -8.31
N GLY A 363 13.80 8.80 -7.96
CA GLY A 363 15.10 8.50 -7.37
C GLY A 363 15.22 7.12 -6.78
N ALA A 364 15.74 7.04 -5.56
CA ALA A 364 16.03 5.79 -4.89
C ALA A 364 15.60 5.83 -3.42
N ALA A 365 15.39 4.64 -2.85
CA ALA A 365 15.14 4.47 -1.44
C ALA A 365 15.99 3.35 -0.84
N ALA A 366 16.31 3.49 0.44
CA ALA A 366 16.86 2.41 1.25
C ALA A 366 15.96 2.20 2.46
N GLY A 367 15.59 0.94 2.72
CA GLY A 367 14.70 0.54 3.79
C GLY A 367 15.33 -0.50 4.71
N ALA A 368 14.94 -0.45 5.98
CA ALA A 368 15.21 -1.52 6.93
C ALA A 368 13.97 -1.80 7.77
N HIS A 369 13.77 -3.07 8.10
CA HIS A 369 12.67 -3.50 8.94
C HIS A 369 13.09 -4.59 9.89
N MET A 370 12.56 -4.55 11.11
CA MET A 370 12.78 -5.54 12.15
C MET A 370 11.45 -5.87 12.82
N GLN A 371 11.24 -7.14 13.12
CA GLN A 371 10.18 -7.60 14.01
C GLN A 371 10.74 -8.69 14.92
N TRP A 372 10.57 -8.52 16.22
CA TRP A 372 10.95 -9.49 17.23
C TRP A 372 9.72 -9.87 18.05
N ASP A 373 9.21 -11.07 17.82
CA ASP A 373 8.20 -11.71 18.65
C ASP A 373 8.88 -12.32 19.87
N LEU A 374 8.62 -11.76 21.06
CA LEU A 374 9.26 -12.13 22.32
C LEU A 374 8.42 -13.13 23.13
N ALA A 375 7.61 -13.94 22.43
CA ALA A 375 6.61 -14.83 23.03
C ALA A 375 5.72 -14.07 24.03
N ARG A 376 5.72 -14.45 25.32
CA ARG A 376 4.87 -13.82 26.35
C ARG A 376 5.20 -12.36 26.67
N TRP A 377 6.33 -11.83 26.19
CA TRP A 377 6.75 -10.46 26.44
C TRP A 377 6.33 -9.50 25.33
N GLY A 378 5.47 -9.95 24.41
CA GLY A 378 4.91 -9.13 23.35
C GLY A 378 5.81 -9.04 22.12
N ARG A 379 5.71 -7.92 21.39
CA ARG A 379 6.35 -7.72 20.09
C ARG A 379 7.05 -6.37 20.02
N LEU A 380 8.33 -6.40 19.64
CA LEU A 380 9.10 -5.20 19.27
C LEU A 380 9.19 -5.13 17.75
N GLY A 381 8.95 -3.98 17.15
CA GLY A 381 9.16 -3.79 15.74
C GLY A 381 9.73 -2.43 15.40
N PHE A 382 10.41 -2.37 14.26
CA PHE A 382 11.06 -1.17 13.75
C PHE A 382 10.95 -1.15 12.23
N ARG A 383 10.69 0.02 11.66
CA ARG A 383 10.72 0.29 10.24
C ARG A 383 11.41 1.62 10.02
N THR A 384 12.33 1.68 9.07
CA THR A 384 12.85 2.96 8.57
C THR A 384 12.94 2.92 7.05
N ARG A 385 12.70 4.06 6.42
CA ARG A 385 12.92 4.25 4.99
C ARG A 385 13.47 5.63 4.72
N HIS A 386 14.43 5.68 3.81
CA HIS A 386 15.17 6.88 3.42
C HIS A 386 15.00 7.03 1.91
N TYR A 387 14.44 8.15 1.48
CA TYR A 387 14.24 8.53 0.10
C TYR A 387 15.26 9.57 -0.31
N LEU A 388 15.83 9.40 -1.50
CA LEU A 388 16.61 10.42 -2.19
C LEU A 388 15.93 10.64 -3.55
N GLY A 389 15.43 11.85 -3.77
CA GLY A 389 14.71 12.23 -4.97
C GLY A 389 15.36 13.41 -5.69
N ALA A 390 15.36 13.36 -7.02
CA ALA A 390 15.55 14.52 -7.88
C ALA A 390 14.17 15.01 -8.32
N VAL A 391 13.86 16.28 -8.09
CA VAL A 391 12.58 16.88 -8.47
C VAL A 391 12.45 16.89 -9.99
N VAL A 392 11.32 16.42 -10.49
CA VAL A 392 10.96 16.40 -11.92
C VAL A 392 9.78 17.30 -12.24
N SER A 393 9.04 17.73 -11.22
CA SER A 393 8.00 18.75 -11.35
C SER A 393 7.69 19.42 -10.00
N GLY A 394 7.81 20.74 -9.96
CA GLY A 394 7.80 21.53 -8.74
C GLY A 394 9.01 22.47 -8.75
N GLU A 395 9.62 22.68 -7.60
CA GLU A 395 10.86 23.46 -7.50
C GLU A 395 12.08 22.58 -7.81
N ASP A 396 12.86 22.96 -8.83
CA ASP A 396 14.01 22.18 -9.30
C ASP A 396 15.05 22.00 -8.18
N GLY A 397 15.47 20.75 -7.96
CA GLY A 397 16.44 20.44 -6.90
C GLY A 397 16.44 18.98 -6.46
N THR A 398 16.94 18.78 -5.24
CA THR A 398 17.07 17.46 -4.62
C THR A 398 16.36 17.42 -3.27
N GLU A 399 15.76 16.28 -2.98
CA GLU A 399 15.06 16.03 -1.73
C GLU A 399 15.58 14.76 -1.07
N TYR A 400 15.74 14.83 0.23
CA TYR A 400 15.94 13.69 1.11
C TYR A 400 14.82 13.67 2.13
N THR A 401 14.11 12.55 2.21
CA THR A 401 13.07 12.35 3.21
C THR A 401 13.25 11.02 3.91
N GLN A 402 13.12 11.01 5.22
CA GLN A 402 13.22 9.83 6.06
C GLN A 402 11.95 9.68 6.88
N TYR A 403 11.56 8.42 7.08
CA TYR A 403 10.60 8.02 8.08
C TYR A 403 11.16 6.87 8.90
N SER A 404 11.07 6.94 10.23
CA SER A 404 11.45 5.85 11.13
C SER A 404 10.39 5.66 12.21
N ARG A 405 9.88 4.44 12.38
CA ARG A 405 8.92 4.07 13.42
C ARG A 405 9.41 2.87 14.19
N LEU A 406 9.48 3.03 15.51
CA LEU A 406 9.69 1.96 16.47
C LEU A 406 8.34 1.70 17.14
N TRP A 407 8.01 0.45 17.43
CA TRP A 407 6.87 0.13 18.28
C TRP A 407 7.18 -1.03 19.20
N TYR A 408 6.64 -0.97 20.40
CA TYR A 408 6.63 -2.09 21.32
C TYR A 408 5.21 -2.30 21.81
N GLU A 409 4.74 -3.54 21.69
CA GLU A 409 3.44 -3.97 22.14
C GLU A 409 3.60 -5.07 23.18
N ILE A 410 2.91 -4.94 24.31
CA ILE A 410 2.83 -5.97 25.34
C ILE A 410 1.46 -6.64 25.29
N ASP A 411 1.44 -7.97 25.36
CA ASP A 411 0.21 -8.74 25.49
C ASP A 411 -0.38 -8.57 26.89
N VAL A 412 -1.57 -7.97 26.97
CA VAL A 412 -2.36 -7.89 28.21
C VAL A 412 -3.21 -9.15 28.37
N VAL A 413 -3.85 -9.57 27.28
CA VAL A 413 -4.50 -10.88 27.17
C VAL A 413 -3.77 -11.65 26.06
N PRO A 414 -3.12 -12.79 26.38
CA PRO A 414 -2.30 -13.50 25.43
C PRO A 414 -3.03 -13.73 24.09
N LYS A 415 -2.41 -13.27 22.99
CA LYS A 415 -2.92 -13.40 21.62
C LYS A 415 -4.28 -12.76 21.32
N LEU A 416 -4.80 -11.91 22.20
CA LEU A 416 -6.09 -11.25 21.98
C LEU A 416 -5.98 -9.72 22.13
N LEU A 417 -5.43 -9.25 23.25
CA LEU A 417 -5.43 -7.83 23.60
C LEU A 417 -4.02 -7.37 23.94
N GLY A 418 -3.54 -6.34 23.23
CA GLY A 418 -2.24 -5.72 23.44
C GLY A 418 -2.35 -4.25 23.87
N LEU A 419 -1.30 -3.75 24.51
CA LEU A 419 -1.06 -2.32 24.71
C LEU A 419 0.27 -1.96 24.07
N GLY A 420 0.29 -0.90 23.27
CA GLY A 420 1.48 -0.52 22.54
C GLY A 420 1.82 0.96 22.61
N ILE A 421 3.10 1.23 22.39
CA ILE A 421 3.65 2.56 22.15
C ILE A 421 4.42 2.53 20.84
N ALA A 422 4.23 3.53 19.98
CA ALA A 422 4.92 3.66 18.72
C ALA A 422 5.43 5.10 18.47
N PRO A 423 6.65 5.43 18.89
CA PRO A 423 7.31 6.67 18.45
C PRO A 423 7.73 6.59 16.98
N THR A 424 7.56 7.70 16.28
CA THR A 424 7.86 7.91 14.87
C THR A 424 8.63 9.21 14.72
N ILE A 425 9.68 9.20 13.90
CA ILE A 425 10.44 10.38 13.51
C ILE A 425 10.36 10.51 11.99
N VAL A 426 10.13 11.73 11.53
CA VAL A 426 10.14 12.08 10.11
C VAL A 426 11.13 13.23 9.92
N SER A 427 12.05 13.07 8.99
CA SER A 427 13.03 14.11 8.66
C SER A 427 12.94 14.42 7.18
N ARG A 428 13.02 15.70 6.83
CA ARG A 428 13.05 16.17 5.45
C ARG A 428 14.14 17.21 5.28
N TYR A 429 14.85 17.08 4.19
CA TYR A 429 15.84 18.04 3.73
C TYR A 429 15.66 18.24 2.23
N GLY A 430 15.37 19.48 1.81
CA GLY A 430 15.27 19.87 0.42
C GLY A 430 16.30 20.94 0.11
N LYS A 431 16.99 20.82 -1.03
CA LYS A 431 17.88 21.87 -1.54
C LYS A 431 17.51 22.14 -2.99
N TYR A 432 17.11 23.38 -3.25
CA TYR A 432 16.56 23.82 -4.51
C TYR A 432 17.48 24.80 -5.24
N ASP A 433 17.34 24.86 -6.56
CA ASP A 433 18.19 25.66 -7.45
C ASP A 433 17.93 27.16 -7.31
N ASN A 434 16.74 27.55 -6.87
CA ASN A 434 16.42 28.93 -6.49
C ASN A 434 17.12 29.42 -5.21
N GLY A 435 17.86 28.54 -4.54
CA GLY A 435 18.59 28.82 -3.30
C GLY A 435 17.83 28.46 -2.03
N THR A 436 16.53 28.14 -2.12
CA THR A 436 15.71 27.71 -0.98
C THR A 436 16.25 26.41 -0.40
N VAL A 437 16.39 26.37 0.93
CA VAL A 437 16.73 25.16 1.69
C VAL A 437 15.60 24.89 2.67
N PHE A 438 15.01 23.70 2.55
CA PHE A 438 14.02 23.21 3.51
C PHE A 438 14.69 22.24 4.47
N ARG A 439 14.52 22.43 5.77
CA ARG A 439 14.91 21.44 6.78
C ARG A 439 13.84 21.31 7.86
N GLY A 440 13.30 20.11 7.99
CA GLY A 440 12.26 19.79 8.97
C GLY A 440 12.51 18.46 9.66
N ASN A 441 12.36 18.45 10.98
CA ASN A 441 12.34 17.24 11.81
C ASN A 441 11.03 17.24 12.60
N PHE A 442 10.30 16.13 12.51
CA PHE A 442 8.97 15.97 13.07
C PHE A 442 8.92 14.66 13.85
N GLU A 443 8.09 14.65 14.87
CA GLU A 443 7.85 13.45 15.67
C GLU A 443 6.36 13.18 15.81
N SER A 444 6.03 11.91 15.94
CA SER A 444 4.77 11.51 16.53
C SER A 444 4.97 10.36 17.50
N THR A 445 4.12 10.26 18.52
CA THR A 445 4.10 9.09 19.42
C THR A 445 2.67 8.64 19.60
N GLN A 446 2.40 7.40 19.23
CA GLN A 446 1.11 6.77 19.39
C GLN A 446 1.11 5.88 20.64
N PHE A 447 0.07 6.00 21.47
CA PHE A 447 -0.28 5.02 22.50
C PHE A 447 -1.58 4.35 22.09
N TYR A 448 -1.58 3.03 21.99
CA TYR A 448 -2.70 2.29 21.39
C TYR A 448 -3.05 1.00 22.13
N VAL A 449 -4.28 0.57 21.93
CA VAL A 449 -4.79 -0.76 22.26
C VAL A 449 -4.87 -1.57 20.98
N THR A 450 -4.45 -2.83 21.02
CA THR A 450 -4.47 -3.75 19.90
C THR A 450 -5.45 -4.88 20.13
N LEU A 451 -6.27 -5.21 19.14
CA LEU A 451 -7.04 -6.44 19.07
C LEU A 451 -6.46 -7.36 17.98
N HIS A 452 -6.08 -8.57 18.37
CA HIS A 452 -5.57 -9.62 17.48
C HIS A 452 -6.65 -10.62 17.09
N ASN A 453 -6.41 -11.37 16.00
CA ASN A 453 -7.35 -12.36 15.44
C ASN A 453 -7.05 -13.83 15.78
#